data_AF-A0A935QEA1-F1
#
_entry.id   AF-A0A935QEA1-F1
#
_cell.length_a   1.000
_cell.length_b   1.000
_cell.length_c   1.000
_cell.angle_alpha   90.00
_cell.angle_beta   90.00
_cell.angle_gamma   90.00
#
_symmetry.space_group_name_H-M   'P 1'
#
loop_
_entity.id
_entity.type
_entity.pdbx_description
1 polymer ?
#
loop_
_entity_poly.entity_id
_entity_poly.type
_entity_poly.pdbx_seq_one_letter_code
_entity_poly.pdbx_strand_id
1 'polypeptide(L)'
;MTRMLTNVLVLALIALAVPALAVSPDVRISQAYGGGGSGTAGPTFNQDYVEIFNASGATVDISNWTIEYGSSTGSWGSSAGNIFTFP
;
A
#
# COMPACT_ATOMS: atom_id res chain seq x y z
N MET A 1 -21.36 -36.28 -15.98
CA MET A 1 -19.88 -36.31 -15.86
C MET A 1 -19.26 -34.91 -15.88
N THR A 2 -19.71 -33.98 -16.73
CA THR A 2 -19.11 -32.63 -16.87
C THR A 2 -19.10 -31.81 -15.58
N ARG A 3 -20.19 -31.83 -14.78
CA ARG A 3 -20.27 -31.08 -13.50
C ARG A 3 -19.37 -31.63 -12.40
N MET A 4 -19.09 -32.93 -12.43
CA MET A 4 -18.17 -33.59 -11.48
C MET A 4 -16.72 -33.22 -11.79
N LEU A 5 -16.37 -33.16 -13.08
CA LEU A 5 -15.04 -32.78 -13.53
C LEU A 5 -14.75 -31.29 -13.26
N THR A 6 -15.73 -30.40 -13.42
CA THR A 6 -15.59 -28.98 -13.09
C THR A 6 -15.32 -28.76 -11.60
N ASN A 7 -16.02 -29.48 -10.71
CA ASN A 7 -15.83 -29.31 -9.26
C ASN A 7 -14.45 -29.81 -8.78
N VAL A 8 -13.96 -30.90 -9.35
CA VAL A 8 -12.61 -31.41 -9.06
C VAL A 8 -11.55 -30.44 -9.54
N LEU A 9 -11.73 -29.84 -10.72
CA LEU A 9 -10.80 -28.86 -11.27
C LEU A 9 -10.77 -27.56 -10.44
N VAL A 10 -11.93 -27.09 -9.95
CA VAL A 10 -12.01 -25.90 -9.07
C VAL A 10 -11.35 -26.17 -7.72
N LEU A 11 -11.56 -27.33 -7.10
CA LEU A 11 -10.88 -27.70 -5.85
C LEU A 11 -9.37 -27.80 -6.03
N ALA A 12 -8.90 -28.40 -7.13
CA ALA A 12 -7.48 -28.48 -7.44
C ALA A 12 -6.84 -27.10 -7.65
N LEU A 13 -7.56 -26.16 -8.28
CA LEU A 13 -7.09 -24.80 -8.49
C LEU A 13 -6.99 -24.00 -7.19
N ILE A 14 -7.93 -24.20 -6.25
CA ILE A 14 -7.91 -23.58 -4.92
C ILE A 14 -6.77 -24.16 -4.07
N ALA A 15 -6.52 -25.47 -4.16
CA ALA A 15 -5.42 -26.13 -3.45
C ALA A 15 -4.02 -25.69 -3.94
N LEU A 16 -3.93 -25.15 -5.15
CA LEU A 16 -2.71 -24.60 -5.74
C LEU A 16 -2.58 -23.07 -5.57
N ALA A 17 -3.52 -22.43 -4.87
CA ALA A 17 -3.44 -21.00 -4.59
C ALA A 17 -2.31 -20.74 -3.58
N VAL A 18 -1.16 -20.27 -4.07
CA VAL A 18 -0.05 -19.80 -3.23
C VAL A 18 -0.51 -18.51 -2.55
N PRO A 19 -0.32 -18.34 -1.22
CA PRO A 19 -0.63 -17.07 -0.57
C PRO A 19 0.15 -15.95 -1.27
N ALA A 20 -0.54 -14.86 -1.60
CA ALA A 20 0.14 -13.65 -2.05
C ALA A 20 1.03 -13.18 -0.91
N LEU A 21 2.34 -13.31 -1.07
CA LEU A 21 3.29 -12.73 -0.12
C LEU A 21 3.15 -11.21 -0.23
N ALA A 22 2.94 -10.54 0.91
CA ALA A 22 3.04 -9.09 0.94
C ALA A 22 4.43 -8.70 0.42
N VAL A 23 4.50 -7.79 -0.54
CA VAL A 23 5.75 -7.33 -1.17
C VAL A 23 6.77 -6.82 -0.14
N SER A 24 6.31 -6.37 1.03
CA SER A 24 7.16 -6.00 2.17
C SER A 24 6.42 -6.29 3.48
N PRO A 25 6.67 -7.43 4.16
CA PRO A 25 6.12 -7.66 5.50
C PRO A 25 6.76 -6.76 6.56
N ASP A 26 7.95 -6.22 6.26
CA ASP A 26 8.79 -5.50 7.21
C ASP A 26 8.42 -4.01 7.27
N VAL A 27 8.64 -3.25 6.20
CA VAL A 27 8.28 -1.81 6.17
C VAL A 27 6.96 -1.62 5.43
N ARG A 28 5.99 -1.00 6.10
CA ARG A 28 4.64 -0.78 5.58
C ARG A 28 4.12 0.63 5.86
N ILE A 29 3.18 1.08 5.05
CA ILE A 29 2.32 2.22 5.38
C ILE A 29 1.29 1.74 6.40
N SER A 30 1.38 2.20 7.64
CA SER A 30 0.43 1.85 8.70
C SER A 30 -0.74 2.82 8.77
N GLN A 31 -0.56 4.07 8.34
CA GLN A 31 -1.60 5.09 8.28
C GLN A 31 -1.35 6.07 7.13
N ALA A 32 -2.44 6.63 6.59
CA ALA A 32 -2.39 7.77 5.69
C ALA A 32 -3.59 8.69 5.97
N TYR A 33 -3.34 9.98 5.98
CA TYR A 33 -4.35 11.02 6.15
C TYR A 33 -4.11 12.11 5.11
N GLY A 34 -5.01 12.23 4.14
CA GLY A 34 -5.01 13.27 3.11
C GLY A 34 -6.10 14.33 3.30
N GLY A 35 -6.59 14.47 4.55
CA GLY A 35 -7.68 15.38 4.90
C GLY A 35 -7.22 16.72 5.45
N GLY A 36 -5.91 16.95 5.57
CA GLY A 36 -5.30 18.12 6.17
C GLY A 36 -5.25 19.28 5.17
N GLY A 37 -6.21 20.19 5.29
CA GLY A 37 -6.28 21.39 4.46
C GLY A 37 -7.55 22.18 4.74
N SER A 38 -7.51 23.49 4.53
CA SER A 38 -8.67 24.36 4.68
C SER A 38 -9.66 24.12 3.54
N GLY A 39 -10.63 23.24 3.74
CA GLY A 39 -11.70 22.97 2.76
C GLY A 39 -12.58 21.75 3.06
N THR A 40 -12.06 20.78 3.81
CA THR A 40 -12.84 19.69 4.41
C THR A 40 -13.48 20.17 5.70
N ALA A 41 -14.73 19.77 5.96
CA ALA A 41 -15.48 20.20 7.14
C ALA A 41 -14.76 19.79 8.44
N GLY A 42 -13.95 20.70 8.99
CA GLY A 42 -13.21 20.50 10.25
C GLY A 42 -12.23 19.32 10.19
N PRO A 43 -11.05 19.47 9.57
CA PRO A 43 -10.11 18.36 9.49
C PRO A 43 -9.61 17.97 10.89
N THR A 44 -9.55 16.65 11.16
CA THR A 44 -9.04 16.09 12.42
C THR A 44 -7.58 16.49 12.66
N PHE A 45 -6.78 16.55 11.59
CA PHE A 45 -5.40 17.04 11.63
C PHE A 45 -5.24 18.21 10.67
N ASN A 46 -4.39 19.17 11.03
CA ASN A 46 -4.15 20.37 10.22
C ASN A 46 -3.19 20.15 9.04
N GLN A 47 -2.65 18.94 8.89
CA GLN A 47 -1.65 18.55 7.90
C GLN A 47 -1.97 17.17 7.36
N ASP A 48 -1.66 16.96 6.09
CA ASP A 48 -1.59 15.63 5.52
C ASP A 48 -0.40 14.87 6.09
N TYR A 49 -0.54 13.55 6.27
CA TYR A 49 0.56 12.69 6.71
C TYR A 49 0.46 11.27 6.16
N VAL A 50 1.61 10.61 6.14
CA VAL A 50 1.75 9.17 5.93
C VAL A 50 2.62 8.63 7.06
N GLU A 51 2.18 7.57 7.73
CA GLU A 51 2.97 6.86 8.74
C GLU A 51 3.64 5.63 8.10
N ILE A 52 4.95 5.55 8.25
CA ILE A 52 5.76 4.40 7.85
C ILE A 52 6.17 3.63 9.10
N PHE A 53 5.82 2.35 9.13
CA PHE A 53 6.08 1.47 10.26
C PHE A 53 6.99 0.31 9.85
N ASN A 54 8.07 0.14 10.61
CA ASN A 54 8.91 -1.05 10.56
C ASN A 54 8.33 -2.11 11.52
N ALA A 55 7.69 -3.12 10.95
CA ALA A 55 7.11 -4.26 11.62
C ALA A 55 8.09 -5.42 11.86
N SER A 56 9.33 -5.29 11.41
CA SER A 56 10.37 -6.28 11.63
C SER A 56 10.97 -6.17 13.04
N GLY A 57 11.77 -7.18 13.41
CA GLY A 57 12.56 -7.17 14.65
C GLY A 57 13.95 -6.55 14.49
N ALA A 58 14.27 -5.95 13.33
CA ALA A 58 15.60 -5.45 13.00
C ALA A 58 15.54 -4.02 12.44
N THR A 59 16.68 -3.32 12.43
CA THR A 59 16.79 -2.03 11.74
C THR A 59 16.66 -2.23 10.24
N VAL A 60 15.87 -1.38 9.58
CA VAL A 60 15.76 -1.32 8.12
C VAL A 60 16.26 0.03 7.66
N ASP A 61 17.24 0.02 6.74
CA ASP A 61 17.71 1.22 6.06
C ASP A 61 16.72 1.58 4.94
N ILE A 62 16.21 2.81 5.00
CA ILE A 62 15.26 3.37 4.04
C ILE A 62 15.82 4.61 3.33
N SER A 63 17.13 4.88 3.45
CA SER A 63 17.74 6.01 2.76
C SER A 63 17.53 5.90 1.26
N ASN A 64 17.16 7.02 0.64
CA ASN A 64 16.78 7.15 -0.78
C ASN A 64 15.50 6.41 -1.20
N TRP A 65 14.74 5.81 -0.28
CA TRP A 65 13.39 5.36 -0.60
C TRP A 65 12.50 6.55 -0.92
N THR A 66 11.47 6.31 -1.74
CA THR A 66 10.49 7.33 -2.13
C THR A 66 9.10 6.99 -1.62
N ILE A 67 8.37 8.01 -1.18
CA ILE A 67 6.91 8.00 -1.12
C ILE A 67 6.42 8.76 -2.34
N GLU A 68 5.60 8.10 -3.16
CA GLU A 68 4.93 8.71 -4.30
C GLU A 68 3.45 8.86 -3.99
N TYR A 69 2.90 10.05 -4.24
CA TYR A 69 1.49 10.37 -4.04
C TYR A 69 0.82 10.69 -5.38
N GLY A 70 -0.33 10.06 -5.66
CA GLY A 70 -1.14 10.31 -6.84
C GLY A 70 -2.57 10.66 -6.46
N SER A 71 -3.23 11.50 -7.26
CA SER A 71 -4.67 11.69 -7.16
C SER A 71 -5.42 10.46 -7.67
N SER A 72 -6.73 10.36 -7.42
CA SER A 72 -7.54 9.23 -7.88
C SER A 72 -7.56 9.07 -9.41
N THR A 73 -7.26 10.14 -10.16
CA THR A 73 -7.24 10.16 -11.63
C THR A 73 -5.85 10.37 -12.22
N GLY A 74 -4.82 10.59 -11.38
CA GLY A 74 -3.47 10.95 -11.80
C GLY A 74 -2.50 9.77 -11.83
N SER A 75 -1.32 9.99 -12.40
CA SER A 75 -0.19 9.05 -12.27
C SER A 75 0.57 9.33 -10.97
N TRP A 76 0.98 8.25 -10.28
CA TRP A 76 1.89 8.30 -9.13
C TRP A 76 3.21 8.95 -9.53
N GLY A 77 3.78 9.77 -8.65
CA GLY A 77 5.08 10.41 -8.89
C GLY A 77 5.13 11.32 -10.12
N SER A 78 3.98 11.79 -10.63
CA SER A 78 3.89 12.56 -11.88
C SER A 78 4.56 13.95 -11.82
N SER A 79 5.00 14.41 -10.65
CA SER A 79 5.77 15.64 -10.45
C SER A 79 6.61 15.54 -9.19
N ALA A 80 7.71 16.29 -9.10
CA ALA A 80 8.58 16.27 -7.91
C ALA A 80 7.85 16.69 -6.62
N GLY A 81 6.80 17.52 -6.71
CA GLY A 81 5.96 17.87 -5.55
C GLY A 81 5.14 16.72 -4.98
N ASN A 82 5.08 15.59 -5.69
CA ASN A 82 4.35 14.39 -5.33
C ASN A 82 5.29 13.23 -4.96
N ILE A 83 6.59 13.51 -4.84
CA ILE A 83 7.62 12.53 -4.46
C ILE A 83 8.36 13.08 -3.24
N PHE A 84 8.37 12.31 -2.16
CA PHE A 84 9.22 12.56 -1.01
C PHE A 84 10.32 11.50 -0.95
N THR A 85 11.58 11.92 -0.93
CA THR A 85 12.75 11.02 -0.80
C THR A 85 13.30 11.10 0.61
N PHE A 86 13.47 9.94 1.26
CA PHE A 86 14.08 9.87 2.58
C PHE A 86 15.59 10.17 2.51
N PRO A 87 16.13 10.94 3.48
CA PRO A 87 17.55 11.31 3.52
C PRO A 87 18.50 10.13 3.78
#